data_AF-A0A936HT33-F1
#
_entry.id   AF-A0A936HT33-F1
#
_cell.length_a   1.000
_cell.length_b   1.000
_cell.length_c   1.000
_cell.angle_alpha   90.00
_cell.angle_beta   90.00
_cell.angle_gamma   90.00
#
_symmetry.space_group_name_H-M   'P 1'
#
loop_
_entity.id
_entity.type
_entity.pdbx_description
1 polymer ?
#
loop_
_entity_poly.entity_id
_entity_poly.type
_entity_poly.pdbx_seq_one_letter_code
_entity_poly.pdbx_strand_id
1 'polypeptide(L)'
;MSTSPRRSLLNPALQRPSALGSTPRDPGRLWLDKNENLDAELEAVLHGVLLALPARALNTYPEAGEVYRKLARWLGIGPEHLLLTPGSDGAIRLVFEAFVEEGDAVVHTSPTFAMYPVYSQMFGADARVLEYARTEAGPFLDAAAIIAAVREIKPKLLCLPNPDSPTGTTLAPEVLRDVLAACESSGTVLLLDEAYHPFHEWTAVPWVTSARNLVVARTFAKAWGAAGLRIGYAVAHPETIALLHKMRPMYEVSTIAIEFMSGMLDRSADMLKSVARIREGKHYFVEEMRALGFDVLPTAGNFLHVAFGANSQAVHAALSSRVYYRATFDTPSLAGYSRFSVAPRPAMEIVAALIRQAVMESRR
;
A
#
# COMPACT_ATOMS: atom_id res chain seq x y z
N MET A 1 -9.87 16.17 39.05
CA MET A 1 -9.09 16.44 37.84
C MET A 1 -9.64 15.56 36.73
N SER A 2 -10.11 16.14 35.63
CA SER A 2 -10.72 15.38 34.53
C SER A 2 -9.62 14.86 33.62
N THR A 3 -9.47 13.54 33.53
CA THR A 3 -8.59 12.86 32.56
C THR A 3 -9.32 12.69 31.23
N SER A 4 -9.85 13.77 30.66
CA SER A 4 -10.54 13.72 29.37
C SER A 4 -9.51 13.71 28.23
N PRO A 5 -9.55 12.71 27.32
CA PRO A 5 -8.69 12.70 26.14
C PRO A 5 -9.14 13.76 25.13
N ARG A 6 -8.40 13.90 24.02
CA ARG A 6 -8.85 14.68 22.85
C ARG A 6 -10.25 14.21 22.42
N ARG A 7 -11.12 15.16 22.07
CA ARG A 7 -12.53 14.89 21.74
C ARG A 7 -12.69 13.86 20.61
N SER A 8 -11.85 13.96 19.58
CA SER A 8 -11.84 13.04 18.45
C SER A 8 -11.66 11.57 18.84
N LEU A 9 -10.90 11.28 19.92
CA LEU A 9 -10.67 9.92 20.40
C LEU A 9 -11.87 9.31 21.13
N LEU A 10 -12.85 10.13 21.51
CA LEU A 10 -14.11 9.67 22.10
C LEU A 10 -15.15 9.29 21.03
N ASN A 11 -14.83 9.43 19.75
CA ASN A 11 -15.71 9.04 18.66
C ASN A 11 -15.93 7.50 18.66
N PRO A 12 -17.16 7.00 18.90
CA PRO A 12 -17.42 5.56 18.96
C PRO A 12 -17.24 4.84 17.63
N ALA A 13 -17.19 5.57 16.50
CA ALA A 13 -16.89 5.02 15.18
C ALA A 13 -15.39 4.73 14.98
N LEU A 14 -14.50 5.34 15.78
CA LEU A 14 -13.06 5.11 15.72
C LEU A 14 -12.70 3.81 16.47
N GLN A 15 -12.98 2.68 15.85
CA GLN A 15 -12.67 1.36 16.40
C GLN A 15 -11.47 0.73 15.71
N ARG A 16 -10.67 0.00 16.48
CA ARG A 16 -9.51 -0.76 16.00
C ARG A 16 -9.69 -2.24 16.32
N PRO A 17 -9.36 -3.15 15.39
CA PRO A 17 -9.33 -4.58 15.71
C PRO A 17 -8.41 -4.84 16.91
N SER A 18 -8.90 -5.61 17.89
CA SER A 18 -8.10 -6.01 19.04
C SER A 18 -7.08 -7.08 18.63
N ALA A 19 -5.81 -6.88 19.00
CA ALA A 19 -4.76 -7.87 18.77
C ALA A 19 -4.96 -9.15 19.62
N LEU A 20 -5.69 -9.07 20.73
CA LEU A 20 -5.94 -10.21 21.62
C LEU A 20 -6.78 -11.32 20.96
N GLY A 21 -7.57 -10.97 19.95
CA GLY A 21 -8.35 -11.93 19.16
C GLY A 21 -7.62 -12.46 17.92
N SER A 22 -6.36 -12.09 17.71
CA SER A 22 -5.62 -12.51 16.52
C SER A 22 -5.18 -13.97 16.63
N THR A 23 -5.45 -14.74 15.58
CA THR A 23 -4.96 -16.12 15.42
C THR A 23 -3.86 -16.14 14.36
N PRO A 24 -2.74 -16.86 14.58
CA PRO A 24 -1.76 -17.09 13.53
C PRO A 24 -2.41 -17.71 12.28
N ARG A 25 -1.96 -17.29 11.10
CA ARG A 25 -2.36 -17.96 9.85
C ARG A 25 -1.73 -19.35 9.80
N ASP A 26 -2.49 -20.31 9.29
CA ASP A 26 -2.02 -21.68 9.06
C ASP A 26 -0.90 -21.69 8.01
N PRO A 27 0.33 -22.14 8.35
CA PRO A 27 1.46 -22.18 7.41
C PRO A 27 1.27 -23.23 6.30
N GLY A 28 0.32 -24.17 6.44
CA GLY A 28 -0.04 -25.13 5.39
C GLY A 28 -0.91 -24.56 4.26
N ARG A 29 -1.34 -23.30 4.37
CA ARG A 29 -2.16 -22.61 3.38
C ARG A 29 -1.35 -21.57 2.61
N LEU A 30 -1.78 -21.28 1.38
CA LEU A 30 -1.25 -20.17 0.59
C LEU A 30 -1.77 -18.84 1.15
N TRP A 31 -0.87 -17.91 1.47
CA TRP A 31 -1.21 -16.61 2.05
C TRP A 31 -1.32 -15.54 0.95
N LEU A 32 -2.51 -15.38 0.40
CA LEU A 32 -2.79 -14.45 -0.70
C LEU A 32 -3.78 -13.34 -0.27
N ASP A 33 -3.87 -13.00 1.01
CA ASP A 33 -4.85 -12.07 1.56
C ASP A 33 -4.31 -10.65 1.82
N LYS A 34 -3.00 -10.45 2.04
CA LYS A 34 -2.42 -9.17 2.54
C LYS A 34 -1.44 -8.47 1.58
N ASN A 35 -1.37 -8.92 0.33
CA ASN A 35 -0.45 -8.42 -0.70
C ASN A 35 1.02 -8.52 -0.24
N GLU A 36 1.37 -9.56 0.51
CA GLU A 36 2.75 -9.87 0.91
C GLU A 36 3.52 -10.45 -0.30
N ASN A 37 4.83 -10.24 -0.34
CA ASN A 37 5.70 -10.91 -1.29
C ASN A 37 6.26 -12.18 -0.63
N LEU A 38 5.80 -13.34 -1.12
CA LEU A 38 6.17 -14.68 -0.66
C LEU A 38 6.89 -15.47 -1.77
N ASP A 39 7.67 -14.76 -2.59
CA ASP A 39 8.55 -15.38 -3.56
C ASP A 39 9.73 -16.08 -2.86
N ALA A 40 9.77 -17.41 -2.95
CA ALA A 40 10.76 -18.24 -2.28
C ALA A 40 12.22 -17.90 -2.67
N GLU A 41 12.46 -17.46 -3.91
CA GLU A 41 13.80 -17.04 -4.33
C GLU A 41 14.22 -15.73 -3.65
N LEU A 42 13.30 -14.78 -3.50
CA LEU A 42 13.57 -13.55 -2.75
C LEU A 42 13.71 -13.87 -1.26
N GLU A 43 12.89 -14.76 -0.71
CA GLU A 43 12.98 -15.21 0.69
C GLU A 43 14.36 -15.76 1.03
N ALA A 44 14.98 -16.53 0.13
CA ALA A 44 16.36 -17.00 0.30
C ALA A 44 17.37 -15.84 0.39
N VAL A 45 17.19 -14.78 -0.42
CA VAL A 45 18.02 -13.56 -0.35
C VAL A 45 17.79 -12.81 0.96
N LEU A 46 16.53 -12.63 1.36
CA LEU A 46 16.15 -11.99 2.63
C LEU A 46 16.79 -12.73 3.81
N HIS A 47 16.71 -14.06 3.81
CA HIS A 47 17.32 -14.90 4.85
C HIS A 47 18.84 -14.75 4.88
N GLY A 48 19.50 -14.72 3.71
CA GLY A 48 20.95 -14.47 3.63
C GLY A 48 21.36 -13.11 4.21
N VAL A 49 20.60 -12.05 3.91
CA VAL A 49 20.83 -10.71 4.48
C VAL A 49 20.60 -10.70 6.00
N LEU A 50 19.55 -11.37 6.47
CA LEU A 50 19.25 -11.48 7.90
C LEU A 50 20.41 -12.15 8.67
N LEU A 51 20.94 -13.26 8.15
CA LEU A 51 22.04 -14.00 8.76
C LEU A 51 23.37 -13.23 8.73
N ALA A 52 23.53 -12.30 7.79
CA ALA A 52 24.71 -11.45 7.69
C ALA A 52 24.69 -10.27 8.69
N LEU A 53 23.57 -10.02 9.37
CA LEU A 53 23.48 -8.94 10.35
C LEU A 53 24.43 -9.19 11.54
N PRO A 54 25.18 -8.18 11.98
CA PRO A 54 26.04 -8.34 13.13
C PRO A 54 25.18 -8.45 14.40
N ALA A 55 25.57 -9.31 15.35
CA ALA A 55 24.83 -9.51 16.60
C ALA A 55 24.57 -8.20 17.37
N ARG A 56 25.46 -7.21 17.23
CA ARG A 56 25.30 -5.88 17.84
C ARG A 56 24.05 -5.12 17.37
N ALA A 57 23.47 -5.49 16.22
CA ALA A 57 22.23 -4.89 15.74
C ALA A 57 21.05 -5.12 16.70
N LEU A 58 21.15 -6.10 17.61
CA LEU A 58 20.14 -6.38 18.64
C LEU A 58 20.22 -5.43 19.86
N ASN A 59 21.39 -4.89 20.16
CA ASN A 59 21.66 -4.16 21.42
C ASN A 59 22.25 -2.76 21.21
N THR A 60 22.14 -2.21 20.00
CA THR A 60 22.59 -0.86 19.65
C THR A 60 21.44 -0.03 19.08
N TYR A 61 21.53 1.29 19.24
CA TYR A 61 20.65 2.24 18.57
C TYR A 61 21.02 2.40 17.09
N PRO A 62 20.06 2.80 16.23
CA PRO A 62 20.27 2.79 14.80
C PRO A 62 21.21 3.91 14.32
N GLU A 63 22.12 3.57 13.42
CA GLU A 63 22.95 4.53 12.66
C GLU A 63 22.49 4.55 11.19
N ALA A 64 21.58 5.46 10.84
CA ALA A 64 20.86 5.38 9.57
C ALA A 64 21.62 5.94 8.34
N GLY A 65 22.79 6.56 8.51
CA GLY A 65 23.44 7.32 7.44
C GLY A 65 23.73 6.50 6.15
N GLU A 66 24.04 5.21 6.28
CA GLU A 66 24.28 4.35 5.13
C GLU A 66 23.02 3.99 4.35
N VAL A 67 21.96 3.57 5.05
CA VAL A 67 20.69 3.21 4.40
C VAL A 67 20.09 4.43 3.68
N TYR A 68 20.21 5.64 4.23
CA TYR A 68 19.79 6.87 3.54
C TYR A 68 20.58 7.10 2.25
N ARG A 69 21.92 6.97 2.28
CA ARG A 69 22.75 7.11 1.07
C ARG A 69 22.42 6.06 0.01
N LYS A 70 22.20 4.81 0.40
CA LYS A 70 21.83 3.72 -0.53
C LYS A 70 20.45 3.95 -1.13
N LEU A 71 19.47 4.35 -0.30
CA LEU A 71 18.11 4.63 -0.74
C LEU A 71 18.07 5.84 -1.68
N ALA A 72 18.79 6.92 -1.34
CA ALA A 72 18.96 8.10 -2.18
C ALA A 72 19.50 7.74 -3.58
N ARG A 73 20.56 6.92 -3.64
CA ARG A 73 21.11 6.42 -4.92
C ARG A 73 20.11 5.58 -5.70
N TRP A 74 19.37 4.69 -5.03
CA TRP A 74 18.32 3.88 -5.66
C TRP A 74 17.22 4.74 -6.28
N LEU A 75 16.84 5.83 -5.60
CA LEU A 75 15.77 6.72 -6.03
C LEU A 75 16.23 7.80 -7.02
N GLY A 76 17.54 8.03 -7.16
CA GLY A 76 18.08 9.12 -7.97
C GLY A 76 17.80 10.51 -7.38
N ILE A 77 17.73 10.63 -6.05
CA ILE A 77 17.48 11.89 -5.34
C ILE A 77 18.47 12.09 -4.18
N GLY A 78 18.58 13.30 -3.64
CA GLY A 78 19.42 13.59 -2.46
C GLY A 78 18.84 13.01 -1.16
N PRO A 79 19.67 12.59 -0.19
CA PRO A 79 19.20 12.02 1.09
C PRO A 79 18.39 12.99 1.95
N GLU A 80 18.54 14.30 1.77
CA GLU A 80 17.75 15.37 2.42
C GLU A 80 16.27 15.36 2.01
N HIS A 81 15.93 14.65 0.93
CA HIS A 81 14.55 14.45 0.51
C HIS A 81 13.88 13.25 1.17
N LEU A 82 14.58 12.51 2.03
CA LEU A 82 14.10 11.24 2.58
C LEU A 82 13.82 11.35 4.08
N LEU A 83 12.85 10.56 4.54
CA LEU A 83 12.64 10.27 5.95
C LEU A 83 12.21 8.82 6.12
N LEU A 84 13.00 7.99 6.81
CA LEU A 84 12.62 6.62 7.17
C LEU A 84 11.52 6.62 8.24
N THR A 85 10.55 5.74 8.07
CA THR A 85 9.35 5.66 8.92
C THR A 85 8.98 4.20 9.25
N PRO A 86 8.16 3.95 10.29
CA PRO A 86 7.62 2.63 10.63
C PRO A 86 6.63 2.07 9.59
N GLY A 87 7.11 1.77 8.38
CA GLY A 87 6.30 1.52 7.19
C GLY A 87 5.79 2.81 6.56
N SER A 88 5.12 2.72 5.40
CA SER A 88 4.46 3.87 4.77
C SER A 88 3.33 4.43 5.65
N ASP A 89 2.71 3.60 6.47
CA ASP A 89 1.70 4.03 7.45
C ASP A 89 2.26 5.08 8.44
N GLY A 90 3.52 4.93 8.86
CA GLY A 90 4.21 5.94 9.65
C GLY A 90 4.40 7.26 8.90
N ALA A 91 4.76 7.20 7.62
CA ALA A 91 4.88 8.41 6.78
C ALA A 91 3.54 9.12 6.61
N ILE A 92 2.47 8.35 6.33
CA ILE A 92 1.10 8.87 6.22
C ILE A 92 0.70 9.54 7.54
N ARG A 93 0.93 8.88 8.68
CA ARG A 93 0.62 9.45 10.00
C ARG A 93 1.37 10.74 10.28
N LEU A 94 2.68 10.79 9.98
CA LEU A 94 3.48 12.00 10.17
C LEU A 94 2.96 13.18 9.33
N VAL A 95 2.40 12.92 8.14
CA VAL A 95 1.77 13.97 7.32
C VAL A 95 0.51 14.51 8.01
N PHE A 96 -0.33 13.63 8.56
CA PHE A 96 -1.48 14.10 9.37
C PHE A 96 -1.01 14.89 10.60
N GLU A 97 -0.03 14.40 11.34
CA GLU A 97 0.52 15.07 12.53
C GLU A 97 1.14 16.44 12.23
N ALA A 98 1.77 16.60 11.06
CA ALA A 98 2.45 17.84 10.69
C ALA A 98 1.54 18.91 10.09
N PHE A 99 0.40 18.53 9.49
CA PHE A 99 -0.40 19.45 8.68
C PHE A 99 -1.86 19.58 9.12
N VAL A 100 -2.46 18.58 9.74
CA VAL A 100 -3.92 18.51 9.96
C VAL A 100 -4.25 18.86 11.41
N GLU A 101 -5.04 19.92 11.58
CA GLU A 101 -5.66 20.29 12.85
C GLU A 101 -7.14 19.82 12.92
N GLU A 102 -7.74 19.85 14.11
CA GLU A 102 -9.17 19.54 14.28
C GLU A 102 -10.03 20.53 13.46
N GLY A 103 -10.94 20.00 12.65
CA GLY A 103 -11.80 20.77 11.74
C GLY A 103 -11.17 21.12 10.39
N ASP A 104 -9.88 20.82 10.15
CA ASP A 104 -9.31 20.96 8.82
C ASP A 104 -9.96 19.98 7.85
N ALA A 105 -10.23 20.42 6.62
CA ALA A 105 -10.76 19.55 5.59
C ALA A 105 -9.68 18.60 5.03
N VAL A 106 -10.02 17.31 4.91
CA VAL A 106 -9.16 16.29 4.30
C VAL A 106 -9.93 15.57 3.21
N VAL A 107 -9.34 15.44 2.02
CA VAL A 107 -9.93 14.68 0.90
C VAL A 107 -9.21 13.35 0.75
N HIS A 108 -9.97 12.26 0.61
CA HIS A 108 -9.46 10.95 0.20
C HIS A 108 -10.53 10.18 -0.57
N THR A 109 -10.21 8.99 -1.06
CA THR A 109 -11.12 8.18 -1.87
C THR A 109 -11.79 7.05 -1.07
N SER A 110 -12.78 6.37 -1.65
CA SER A 110 -13.39 5.15 -1.11
C SER A 110 -13.82 4.19 -2.24
N PRO A 111 -13.44 2.90 -2.16
CA PRO A 111 -12.55 2.32 -1.17
C PRO A 111 -11.10 2.77 -1.38
N THR A 112 -10.29 2.68 -0.32
CA THR A 112 -8.85 3.00 -0.39
C THR A 112 -8.10 2.36 0.78
N PHE A 113 -6.84 2.76 1.02
CA PHE A 113 -6.09 2.34 2.19
C PHE A 113 -6.80 2.80 3.47
N ALA A 114 -7.14 1.83 4.33
CA ALA A 114 -8.02 2.03 5.48
C ALA A 114 -7.53 3.06 6.50
N MET A 115 -6.27 3.48 6.43
CA MET A 115 -5.71 4.43 7.40
C MET A 115 -6.03 5.88 7.07
N TYR A 116 -6.34 6.29 5.84
CA TYR A 116 -6.73 7.70 5.60
C TYR A 116 -8.03 8.08 6.32
N PRO A 117 -9.11 7.26 6.26
CA PRO A 117 -10.30 7.52 7.08
C PRO A 117 -10.03 7.48 8.58
N VAL A 118 -9.23 6.50 9.05
CA VAL A 118 -8.89 6.36 10.47
C VAL A 118 -8.11 7.57 10.98
N TYR A 119 -7.14 8.07 10.20
CA TYR A 119 -6.37 9.25 10.56
C TYR A 119 -7.24 10.50 10.51
N SER A 120 -8.08 10.66 9.49
CA SER A 120 -9.02 11.79 9.44
C SER A 120 -9.91 11.84 10.69
N GLN A 121 -10.47 10.71 11.11
CA GLN A 121 -11.25 10.63 12.34
C GLN A 121 -10.41 10.87 13.61
N MET A 122 -9.21 10.27 13.69
CA MET A 122 -8.35 10.39 14.87
C MET A 122 -7.88 11.84 15.11
N PHE A 123 -7.64 12.60 14.04
CA PHE A 123 -7.25 14.01 14.11
C PHE A 123 -8.45 14.98 14.09
N GLY A 124 -9.68 14.46 14.01
CA GLY A 124 -10.88 15.30 14.02
C GLY A 124 -11.06 16.14 12.76
N ALA A 125 -10.56 15.65 11.62
CA ALA A 125 -10.66 16.32 10.33
C ALA A 125 -12.05 16.19 9.71
N ASP A 126 -12.45 17.21 8.96
CA ASP A 126 -13.67 17.20 8.15
C ASP A 126 -13.39 16.46 6.83
N ALA A 127 -13.60 15.15 6.85
CA ALA A 127 -13.26 14.29 5.73
C ALA A 127 -14.29 14.36 4.58
N ARG A 128 -13.83 14.72 3.38
CA ARG A 128 -14.56 14.55 2.12
C ARG A 128 -14.09 13.29 1.41
N VAL A 129 -14.99 12.33 1.23
CA VAL A 129 -14.71 11.04 0.59
C VAL A 129 -15.17 11.04 -0.86
N LEU A 130 -14.26 10.83 -1.82
CA LEU A 130 -14.57 10.65 -3.23
C LEU A 130 -14.79 9.17 -3.54
N GLU A 131 -16.01 8.79 -3.89
CA GLU A 131 -16.37 7.40 -4.15
C GLU A 131 -15.94 6.96 -5.55
N TYR A 132 -15.38 5.75 -5.65
CA TYR A 132 -15.20 5.08 -6.92
C TYR A 132 -16.57 4.67 -7.48
N ALA A 133 -16.84 5.02 -8.73
CA ALA A 133 -17.97 4.50 -9.47
C ALA A 133 -17.72 3.05 -9.90
N ARG A 134 -18.79 2.25 -9.99
CA ARG A 134 -18.74 0.94 -10.64
C ARG A 134 -18.97 1.11 -12.14
N THR A 135 -18.07 0.57 -12.96
CA THR A 135 -18.20 0.52 -14.41
C THR A 135 -17.99 -0.91 -14.92
N GLU A 136 -18.26 -1.17 -16.19
CA GLU A 136 -17.94 -2.46 -16.82
C GLU A 136 -16.43 -2.76 -16.82
N ALA A 137 -15.59 -1.73 -16.88
CA ALA A 137 -14.14 -1.85 -16.80
C ALA A 137 -13.61 -2.01 -15.36
N GLY A 138 -14.50 -1.94 -14.35
CA GLY A 138 -14.15 -2.00 -12.93
C GLY A 138 -14.38 -0.67 -12.19
N PRO A 139 -13.77 -0.51 -11.00
CA PRO A 139 -13.77 0.74 -10.26
C PRO A 139 -13.21 1.88 -11.10
N PHE A 140 -13.90 3.02 -11.11
CA PHE A 140 -13.48 4.23 -11.80
C PHE A 140 -13.48 5.42 -10.84
N LEU A 141 -12.37 6.16 -10.81
CA LEU A 141 -12.26 7.41 -10.06
C LEU A 141 -12.20 8.57 -11.04
N ASP A 142 -13.16 9.49 -10.91
CA ASP A 142 -13.23 10.68 -11.75
C ASP A 142 -12.16 11.70 -11.35
N ALA A 143 -11.16 11.87 -12.21
CA ALA A 143 -10.10 12.85 -12.05
C ALA A 143 -10.62 14.30 -11.96
N ALA A 144 -11.68 14.63 -12.72
CA ALA A 144 -12.26 15.97 -12.68
C ALA A 144 -12.90 16.25 -11.32
N ALA A 145 -13.53 15.24 -10.71
CA ALA A 145 -14.08 15.34 -9.35
C ALA A 145 -13.00 15.57 -8.29
N ILE A 146 -11.79 14.97 -8.44
CA ILE A 146 -10.65 15.23 -7.55
C ILE A 146 -10.24 16.70 -7.62
N ILE A 147 -10.02 17.20 -8.84
CA ILE A 147 -9.55 18.58 -9.07
C ILE A 147 -10.60 19.59 -8.59
N ALA A 148 -11.88 19.34 -8.88
CA ALA A 148 -12.99 20.16 -8.39
C ALA A 148 -13.02 20.21 -6.86
N ALA A 149 -12.93 19.06 -6.19
CA ALA A 149 -12.90 18.99 -4.73
C ALA A 149 -11.73 19.80 -4.14
N VAL A 150 -10.53 19.71 -4.72
CA VAL A 150 -9.37 20.50 -4.26
C VAL A 150 -9.59 22.01 -4.43
N ARG A 151 -10.19 22.44 -5.54
CA ARG A 151 -10.42 23.87 -5.82
C ARG A 151 -11.54 24.46 -4.97
N GLU A 152 -12.62 23.71 -4.78
CA GLU A 152 -13.81 24.16 -4.05
C GLU A 152 -13.60 24.12 -2.55
N ILE A 153 -13.06 23.02 -2.02
CA ILE A 153 -12.91 22.80 -0.58
C ILE A 153 -11.62 23.43 -0.05
N LYS A 154 -10.57 23.49 -0.89
CA LYS A 154 -9.19 23.85 -0.49
C LYS A 154 -8.75 23.06 0.74
N PRO A 155 -8.79 21.72 0.67
CA PRO A 155 -8.50 20.88 1.83
C PRO A 155 -7.06 21.10 2.28
N LYS A 156 -6.81 20.88 3.56
CA LYS A 156 -5.45 20.88 4.11
C LYS A 156 -4.61 19.77 3.48
N LEU A 157 -5.23 18.60 3.27
CA LEU A 157 -4.57 17.40 2.80
C LEU A 157 -5.47 16.67 1.78
N LEU A 158 -4.87 16.26 0.67
CA LEU A 158 -5.42 15.29 -0.28
C LEU A 158 -4.59 14.00 -0.20
N CYS A 159 -5.21 12.88 0.17
CA CYS A 159 -4.58 11.57 0.19
C CYS A 159 -4.99 10.76 -1.04
N LEU A 160 -4.03 10.38 -1.88
CA LEU A 160 -4.26 9.53 -3.04
C LEU A 160 -3.22 8.41 -3.09
N PRO A 161 -3.63 7.14 -3.16
CA PRO A 161 -2.72 6.08 -3.53
C PRO A 161 -2.67 5.92 -5.05
N ASN A 162 -1.49 5.62 -5.59
CA ASN A 162 -1.31 5.34 -7.00
C ASN A 162 -0.19 4.31 -7.20
N PRO A 163 -0.50 3.02 -7.42
CA PRO A 163 -1.82 2.39 -7.51
C PRO A 163 -2.65 2.40 -6.23
N ASP A 164 -3.98 2.46 -6.37
CA ASP A 164 -4.90 2.30 -5.24
C ASP A 164 -5.01 0.86 -4.76
N SER A 165 -5.16 0.69 -3.45
CA SER A 165 -5.63 -0.55 -2.85
C SER A 165 -6.85 -0.25 -1.99
N PRO A 166 -7.99 -0.93 -2.23
CA PRO A 166 -8.05 -2.24 -2.86
C PRO A 166 -8.29 -2.24 -4.36
N THR A 167 -8.57 -1.13 -5.05
CA THR A 167 -9.11 -1.21 -6.42
C THR A 167 -8.09 -1.69 -7.46
N GLY A 168 -6.80 -1.42 -7.26
CA GLY A 168 -5.74 -1.66 -8.23
C GLY A 168 -5.69 -0.64 -9.36
N THR A 169 -6.52 0.40 -9.32
CA THR A 169 -6.56 1.45 -10.33
C THR A 169 -5.35 2.38 -10.22
N THR A 170 -5.07 3.08 -11.32
CA THR A 170 -4.04 4.11 -11.39
C THR A 170 -4.58 5.35 -12.08
N LEU A 171 -4.09 6.52 -11.68
CA LEU A 171 -4.26 7.76 -12.42
C LEU A 171 -3.09 7.96 -13.39
N ALA A 172 -3.38 8.49 -14.57
CA ALA A 172 -2.36 8.80 -15.56
C ALA A 172 -1.40 9.89 -15.05
N PRO A 173 -0.13 9.90 -15.50
CA PRO A 173 0.85 10.90 -15.08
C PRO A 173 0.40 12.35 -15.31
N GLU A 174 -0.26 12.61 -16.43
CA GLU A 174 -0.76 13.94 -16.81
C GLU A 174 -1.88 14.39 -15.86
N VAL A 175 -2.77 13.47 -15.50
CA VAL A 175 -3.82 13.72 -14.50
C VAL A 175 -3.22 14.02 -13.13
N LEU A 176 -2.21 13.27 -12.71
CA LEU A 176 -1.53 13.50 -11.43
C LEU A 176 -0.78 14.84 -11.41
N ARG A 177 -0.26 15.29 -12.56
CA ARG A 177 0.28 16.65 -12.70
C ARG A 177 -0.80 17.71 -12.51
N ASP A 178 -1.97 17.54 -13.12
CA ASP A 178 -3.08 18.49 -12.97
C ASP A 178 -3.60 18.54 -11.52
N VAL A 179 -3.68 17.39 -10.85
CA VAL A 179 -4.03 17.30 -9.43
C VAL A 179 -2.98 18.02 -8.57
N LEU A 180 -1.69 17.79 -8.82
CA LEU A 180 -0.62 18.48 -8.08
C LEU A 180 -0.69 20.00 -8.28
N ALA A 181 -0.89 20.46 -9.51
CA ALA A 181 -1.02 21.90 -9.81
C ALA A 181 -2.25 22.52 -9.12
N ALA A 182 -3.38 21.79 -9.06
CA ALA A 182 -4.55 22.23 -8.31
C ALA A 182 -4.22 22.34 -6.81
N CYS A 183 -3.53 21.35 -6.23
CA CYS A 183 -3.11 21.37 -4.84
C CYS A 183 -2.17 22.55 -4.53
N GLU A 184 -1.20 22.83 -5.41
CA GLU A 184 -0.29 23.97 -5.27
C GLU A 184 -1.05 25.30 -5.25
N SER A 185 -2.01 25.47 -6.17
CA SER A 185 -2.84 26.68 -6.24
C SER A 185 -3.78 26.88 -5.05
N SER A 186 -4.19 25.79 -4.39
CA SER A 186 -5.09 25.81 -3.24
C SER A 186 -4.37 25.82 -1.88
N GLY A 187 -3.04 25.66 -1.85
CA GLY A 187 -2.28 25.49 -0.61
C GLY A 187 -2.53 24.13 0.07
N THR A 188 -2.93 23.13 -0.71
CA THR A 188 -3.21 21.75 -0.26
C THR A 188 -1.95 20.91 -0.33
N VAL A 189 -1.69 20.12 0.71
CA VAL A 189 -0.66 19.06 0.67
C VAL A 189 -1.21 17.86 -0.09
N LEU A 190 -0.48 17.38 -1.10
CA LEU A 190 -0.75 16.11 -1.78
C LEU A 190 0.10 15.01 -1.14
N LEU A 191 -0.55 14.06 -0.48
CA LEU A 191 0.05 12.81 -0.06
C LEU A 191 -0.21 11.74 -1.12
N LEU A 192 0.83 11.36 -1.86
CA LEU A 192 0.79 10.32 -2.87
C LEU A 192 1.39 9.02 -2.33
N ASP A 193 0.56 7.99 -2.12
CA ASP A 193 1.02 6.69 -1.63
C ASP A 193 1.38 5.76 -2.80
N GLU A 194 2.67 5.47 -2.93
CA GLU A 194 3.23 4.59 -3.95
C GLU A 194 3.64 3.23 -3.36
N ALA A 195 2.85 2.67 -2.43
CA ALA A 195 3.14 1.39 -1.78
C ALA A 195 3.42 0.21 -2.74
N TYR A 196 2.89 0.27 -3.96
CA TYR A 196 3.05 -0.77 -4.98
C TYR A 196 4.19 -0.52 -5.97
N HIS A 197 5.02 0.50 -5.77
CA HIS A 197 6.26 0.62 -6.54
C HIS A 197 7.26 -0.50 -6.14
N PRO A 198 7.98 -1.15 -7.08
CA PRO A 198 7.97 -0.98 -8.52
C PRO A 198 7.07 -1.98 -9.28
N PHE A 199 6.10 -2.63 -8.63
CA PHE A 199 5.09 -3.41 -9.39
C PHE A 199 4.38 -2.51 -10.41
N HIS A 200 4.13 -1.25 -10.04
CA HIS A 200 3.88 -0.16 -10.98
C HIS A 200 5.14 0.71 -11.08
N GLU A 201 5.63 0.93 -12.31
CA GLU A 201 6.96 1.51 -12.54
C GLU A 201 6.98 3.03 -12.42
N TRP A 202 5.87 3.69 -12.78
CA TRP A 202 5.76 5.13 -12.74
C TRP A 202 5.88 5.66 -11.30
N THR A 203 6.41 6.88 -11.16
CA THR A 203 6.55 7.57 -9.87
C THR A 203 6.57 9.09 -9.98
N ALA A 204 6.05 9.75 -8.95
CA ALA A 204 6.15 11.19 -8.72
C ALA A 204 7.42 11.62 -7.95
N VAL A 205 8.30 10.70 -7.53
CA VAL A 205 9.53 11.04 -6.77
C VAL A 205 10.33 12.19 -7.39
N PRO A 206 10.57 12.27 -8.72
CA PRO A 206 11.30 13.39 -9.29
C PRO A 206 10.64 14.76 -9.05
N TRP A 207 9.32 14.81 -8.84
CA TRP A 207 8.55 16.05 -8.71
C TRP A 207 8.75 16.72 -7.35
N VAL A 208 9.17 15.98 -6.32
CA VAL A 208 9.40 16.50 -4.97
C VAL A 208 10.57 17.50 -4.90
N THR A 209 11.40 17.54 -5.94
CA THR A 209 12.51 18.51 -6.06
C THR A 209 12.01 19.93 -6.25
N SER A 210 10.84 20.12 -6.85
CA SER A 210 10.20 21.42 -7.06
C SER A 210 8.93 21.62 -6.24
N ALA A 211 8.16 20.55 -6.00
CA ALA A 211 6.86 20.61 -5.33
C ALA A 211 7.00 20.49 -3.80
N ARG A 212 6.81 21.61 -3.10
CA ARG A 212 6.90 21.69 -1.63
C ARG A 212 5.72 21.04 -0.91
N ASN A 213 4.57 21.00 -1.56
CA ASN A 213 3.34 20.43 -1.04
C ASN A 213 3.15 18.94 -1.42
N LEU A 214 4.12 18.30 -2.07
CA LEU A 214 4.06 16.88 -2.41
C LEU A 214 4.84 16.05 -1.38
N VAL A 215 4.18 15.03 -0.84
CA VAL A 215 4.81 13.96 -0.06
C VAL A 215 4.50 12.63 -0.74
N VAL A 216 5.54 11.90 -1.15
CA VAL A 216 5.41 10.54 -1.66
C VAL A 216 5.69 9.55 -0.54
N ALA A 217 4.74 8.69 -0.20
CA ALA A 217 4.93 7.62 0.79
C ALA A 217 5.27 6.29 0.10
N ARG A 218 6.27 5.57 0.59
CA ARG A 218 6.68 4.26 0.08
C ARG A 218 6.96 3.27 1.20
N THR A 219 6.89 1.98 0.87
CA THR A 219 7.10 0.89 1.82
C THR A 219 8.05 -0.17 1.28
N PHE A 220 8.79 -0.80 2.18
CA PHE A 220 9.52 -2.04 1.89
C PHE A 220 8.65 -3.30 2.11
N ALA A 221 7.38 -3.15 2.52
CA ALA A 221 6.53 -4.29 2.85
C ALA A 221 6.05 -5.11 1.64
N LYS A 222 6.02 -4.51 0.45
CA LYS A 222 5.44 -5.12 -0.75
C LYS A 222 6.55 -5.75 -1.60
N ALA A 223 7.04 -5.04 -2.60
CA ALA A 223 8.02 -5.58 -3.55
C ALA A 223 9.27 -6.14 -2.88
N TRP A 224 9.77 -5.48 -1.84
CA TRP A 224 10.97 -5.88 -1.11
C TRP A 224 10.79 -7.06 -0.16
N GLY A 225 9.57 -7.60 0.02
CA GLY A 225 9.31 -8.74 0.91
C GLY A 225 9.52 -8.48 2.41
N ALA A 226 9.79 -7.23 2.81
CA ALA A 226 10.12 -6.87 4.19
C ALA A 226 8.90 -6.46 5.02
N ALA A 227 7.75 -7.12 4.83
CA ALA A 227 6.50 -6.75 5.50
C ALA A 227 6.62 -6.79 7.03
N GLY A 228 7.31 -7.79 7.56
CA GLY A 228 7.53 -8.00 9.00
C GLY A 228 8.45 -6.96 9.65
N LEU A 229 9.30 -6.28 8.89
CA LEU A 229 10.27 -5.32 9.43
C LEU A 229 9.66 -3.95 9.73
N ARG A 230 8.44 -3.69 9.25
CA ARG A 230 7.72 -2.43 9.46
C ARG A 230 8.57 -1.20 9.13
N ILE A 231 9.20 -1.20 7.96
CA ILE A 231 10.03 -0.09 7.48
C ILE A 231 9.52 0.45 6.14
N GLY A 232 9.54 1.78 6.03
CA GLY A 232 9.11 2.55 4.87
C GLY A 232 9.77 3.92 4.90
N TYR A 233 9.30 4.82 4.06
CA TYR A 233 9.85 6.17 3.99
C TYR A 233 8.88 7.16 3.34
N ALA A 234 9.05 8.43 3.71
CA ALA A 234 8.54 9.57 2.96
C ALA A 234 9.64 10.11 2.03
N VAL A 235 9.24 10.58 0.86
CA VAL A 235 10.05 11.39 -0.05
C VAL A 235 9.34 12.72 -0.27
N ALA A 236 9.99 13.84 0.01
CA ALA A 236 9.40 15.18 -0.14
C ALA A 236 10.49 16.24 -0.37
N HIS A 237 10.09 17.48 -0.61
CA HIS A 237 11.02 18.61 -0.61
C HIS A 237 11.74 18.72 0.75
N PRO A 238 13.01 19.17 0.83
CA PRO A 238 13.78 19.12 2.07
C PRO A 238 13.17 19.95 3.21
N GLU A 239 12.52 21.06 2.88
CA GLU A 239 11.77 21.85 3.86
C GLU A 239 10.57 21.09 4.44
N THR A 240 9.89 20.31 3.62
CA THR A 240 8.76 19.46 4.03
C THR A 240 9.26 18.29 4.88
N ILE A 241 10.38 17.68 4.49
CA ILE A 241 11.07 16.66 5.31
C ILE A 241 11.46 17.24 6.68
N ALA A 242 11.97 18.47 6.73
CA ALA A 242 12.32 19.12 7.98
C ALA A 242 11.10 19.34 8.89
N LEU A 243 9.90 19.57 8.34
CA LEU A 243 8.65 19.62 9.11
C LEU A 243 8.27 18.23 9.64
N LEU A 244 8.25 17.21 8.79
CA LEU A 244 7.93 15.84 9.20
C LEU A 244 8.92 15.31 10.26
N HIS A 245 10.20 15.66 10.13
CA HIS A 245 11.24 15.29 11.08
C HIS A 245 11.03 15.92 12.48
N LYS A 246 10.31 17.04 12.62
CA LYS A 246 9.99 17.61 13.94
C LYS A 246 8.99 16.77 14.72
N MET A 247 8.17 15.96 14.03
CA MET A 247 7.11 15.17 14.65
C MET A 247 7.57 13.78 15.10
N ARG A 248 8.74 13.33 14.62
CA ARG A 248 9.18 11.95 14.83
C ARG A 248 9.71 11.67 16.24
N PRO A 249 9.52 10.45 16.77
CA PRO A 249 10.32 9.96 17.89
C PRO A 249 11.79 9.81 17.50
N MET A 250 12.70 9.91 18.49
CA MET A 250 14.15 9.81 18.27
C MET A 250 14.56 8.53 17.53
N TYR A 251 13.98 7.38 17.90
CA TYR A 251 14.29 6.06 17.32
C TYR A 251 13.03 5.25 17.06
N GLU A 252 12.34 5.53 15.95
CA GLU A 252 11.08 4.85 15.58
C GLU A 252 11.26 3.62 14.66
N VAL A 253 12.41 3.51 13.98
CA VAL A 253 12.78 2.36 13.16
C VAL A 253 13.92 1.62 13.84
N SER A 254 13.80 0.30 13.98
CA SER A 254 14.79 -0.52 14.68
C SER A 254 16.10 -0.65 13.92
N THR A 255 17.20 -0.84 14.65
CA THR A 255 18.53 -1.12 14.09
C THR A 255 18.52 -2.33 13.18
N ILE A 256 17.80 -3.41 13.55
CA ILE A 256 17.61 -4.60 12.72
C ILE A 256 17.01 -4.22 11.37
N ALA A 257 15.94 -3.42 11.33
CA ALA A 257 15.28 -3.03 10.09
C ALA A 257 16.17 -2.13 9.22
N ILE A 258 16.90 -1.20 9.84
CA ILE A 258 17.81 -0.30 9.13
C ILE A 258 18.99 -1.05 8.49
N GLU A 259 19.67 -1.90 9.26
CA GLU A 259 20.81 -2.68 8.77
C GLU A 259 20.38 -3.69 7.71
N PHE A 260 19.24 -4.36 7.94
CA PHE A 260 18.66 -5.28 6.96
C PHE A 260 18.36 -4.58 5.65
N MET A 261 17.70 -3.41 5.70
CA MET A 261 17.38 -2.68 4.48
C MET A 261 18.62 -2.09 3.81
N SER A 262 19.64 -1.71 4.58
CA SER A 262 20.94 -1.33 4.02
C SER A 262 21.54 -2.47 3.17
N GLY A 263 21.52 -3.71 3.66
CA GLY A 263 21.97 -4.88 2.89
C GLY A 263 21.07 -5.21 1.71
N MET A 264 19.75 -5.11 1.87
CA MET A 264 18.80 -5.36 0.79
C MET A 264 18.89 -4.35 -0.35
N LEU A 265 19.23 -3.08 -0.08
CA LEU A 265 19.43 -2.08 -1.14
C LEU A 265 20.59 -2.46 -2.08
N ASP A 266 21.61 -3.19 -1.61
CA ASP A 266 22.67 -3.77 -2.44
C ASP A 266 22.21 -5.02 -3.23
N ARG A 267 20.98 -5.49 -2.98
CA ARG A 267 20.30 -6.63 -3.63
C ARG A 267 19.02 -6.20 -4.34
N SER A 268 18.92 -4.92 -4.69
CA SER A 268 17.76 -4.37 -5.41
C SER A 268 17.49 -5.09 -6.75
N ALA A 269 18.53 -5.58 -7.43
CA ALA A 269 18.38 -6.40 -8.62
C ALA A 269 17.63 -7.73 -8.35
N ASP A 270 17.85 -8.37 -7.19
CA ASP A 270 17.15 -9.59 -6.81
C ASP A 270 15.69 -9.32 -6.45
N MET A 271 15.41 -8.17 -5.82
CA MET A 271 14.04 -7.67 -5.63
C MET A 271 13.34 -7.44 -6.98
N LEU A 272 14.00 -6.84 -7.98
CA LEU A 272 13.41 -6.65 -9.30
C LEU A 272 13.13 -7.98 -10.03
N LYS A 273 14.00 -9.00 -9.88
CA LYS A 273 13.71 -10.36 -10.39
C LYS A 273 12.46 -10.95 -9.74
N SER A 274 12.28 -10.72 -8.44
CA SER A 274 11.07 -11.13 -7.72
C SER A 274 9.81 -10.46 -8.26
N VAL A 275 9.88 -9.14 -8.50
CA VAL A 275 8.80 -8.38 -9.13
C VAL A 275 8.44 -8.96 -10.50
N ALA A 276 9.44 -9.34 -11.31
CA ALA A 276 9.21 -9.97 -12.61
C ALA A 276 8.50 -11.34 -12.49
N ARG A 277 8.94 -12.21 -11.58
CA ARG A 277 8.28 -13.51 -11.32
C ARG A 277 6.84 -13.36 -10.84
N ILE A 278 6.56 -12.38 -9.98
CA ILE A 278 5.19 -12.09 -9.52
C ILE A 278 4.33 -11.55 -10.67
N ARG A 279 4.88 -10.71 -11.54
CA ARG A 279 4.18 -10.26 -12.76
C ARG A 279 3.87 -11.42 -13.70
N GLU A 280 4.79 -12.36 -13.87
CA GLU A 280 4.53 -13.59 -14.63
C GLU A 280 3.40 -14.41 -14.01
N GLY A 281 3.44 -14.66 -12.69
CA GLY A 281 2.36 -15.34 -11.98
C GLY A 281 1.01 -14.62 -12.10
N LYS A 282 1.03 -13.28 -12.10
CA LYS A 282 -0.17 -12.45 -12.33
C LYS A 282 -0.75 -12.72 -13.71
N HIS A 283 0.10 -12.65 -14.72
CA HIS A 283 -0.30 -12.82 -16.11
C HIS A 283 -0.90 -14.22 -16.34
N TYR A 284 -0.20 -15.26 -15.88
CA TYR A 284 -0.70 -16.64 -15.93
C TYR A 284 -2.09 -16.77 -15.28
N PHE A 285 -2.27 -16.24 -14.06
CA PHE A 285 -3.55 -16.35 -13.37
C PHE A 285 -4.68 -15.58 -14.07
N VAL A 286 -4.39 -14.40 -14.63
CA VAL A 286 -5.36 -13.65 -15.44
C VAL A 286 -5.82 -14.47 -16.65
N GLU A 287 -4.89 -15.09 -17.37
CA GLU A 287 -5.20 -15.91 -18.54
C GLU A 287 -6.07 -17.12 -18.18
N GLU A 288 -5.72 -17.83 -17.10
CA GLU A 288 -6.49 -18.97 -16.61
C GLU A 288 -7.91 -18.61 -16.17
N MET A 289 -8.07 -17.51 -15.43
CA MET A 289 -9.39 -17.07 -14.98
C MET A 289 -10.26 -16.64 -16.16
N ARG A 290 -9.68 -15.94 -17.16
CA ARG A 290 -10.39 -15.58 -18.38
C ARG A 290 -10.75 -16.80 -19.23
N ALA A 291 -9.88 -17.81 -19.32
CA ALA A 291 -10.15 -19.05 -20.03
C ALA A 291 -11.31 -19.84 -19.39
N LEU A 292 -11.53 -19.71 -18.08
CA LEU A 292 -12.70 -20.25 -17.38
C LEU A 292 -13.98 -19.41 -17.57
N GLY A 293 -13.89 -18.26 -18.25
CA GLY A 293 -15.00 -17.35 -18.50
C GLY A 293 -15.28 -16.37 -17.36
N PHE A 294 -14.30 -16.12 -16.48
CA PHE A 294 -14.44 -15.13 -15.42
C PHE A 294 -13.93 -13.75 -15.82
N ASP A 295 -14.59 -12.72 -15.29
CA ASP A 295 -14.12 -11.34 -15.41
C ASP A 295 -12.97 -11.10 -14.43
N VAL A 296 -11.90 -10.47 -14.92
CA VAL A 296 -10.70 -10.15 -14.15
C VAL A 296 -10.36 -8.68 -14.33
N LEU A 297 -10.28 -7.93 -13.23
CA LEU A 297 -9.99 -6.49 -13.28
C LEU A 297 -8.54 -6.22 -13.72
N PRO A 298 -8.31 -5.17 -14.53
CA PRO A 298 -6.97 -4.70 -14.87
C PRO A 298 -6.40 -3.94 -13.66
N THR A 299 -5.66 -4.64 -12.80
CA THR A 299 -5.03 -4.02 -11.63
C THR A 299 -3.55 -3.74 -11.88
N ALA A 300 -3.04 -2.63 -11.34
CA ALA A 300 -1.63 -2.45 -11.03
C ALA A 300 -1.31 -3.05 -9.64
N GLY A 301 -0.02 -3.17 -9.30
CA GLY A 301 0.41 -3.79 -8.04
C GLY A 301 0.42 -5.33 -8.06
N ASN A 302 0.65 -5.94 -6.88
CA ASN A 302 0.80 -7.38 -6.68
C ASN A 302 -0.47 -8.08 -6.19
N PHE A 303 -1.62 -7.68 -6.71
CA PHE A 303 -2.91 -8.33 -6.48
C PHE A 303 -3.80 -8.18 -7.71
N LEU A 304 -4.89 -8.94 -7.78
CA LEU A 304 -5.93 -8.82 -8.81
C LEU A 304 -7.31 -9.18 -8.24
N HIS A 305 -8.35 -8.93 -9.03
CA HIS A 305 -9.74 -9.26 -8.68
C HIS A 305 -10.36 -10.17 -9.72
N VAL A 306 -11.13 -11.16 -9.26
CA VAL A 306 -11.88 -12.08 -10.11
C VAL A 306 -13.34 -12.09 -9.69
N ALA A 307 -14.26 -11.97 -10.64
CA ALA A 307 -15.69 -12.14 -10.40
C ALA A 307 -16.10 -13.58 -10.77
N PHE A 308 -16.48 -14.37 -9.78
CA PHE A 308 -16.88 -15.77 -9.99
C PHE A 308 -18.35 -15.96 -10.35
N GLY A 309 -19.17 -14.91 -10.20
CA GLY A 309 -20.61 -14.94 -10.50
C GLY A 309 -21.32 -16.11 -9.79
N ALA A 310 -22.07 -16.89 -10.58
CA ALA A 310 -22.79 -18.06 -10.09
C ALA A 310 -21.89 -19.16 -9.48
N ASN A 311 -20.60 -19.19 -9.82
CA ASN A 311 -19.65 -20.18 -9.29
C ASN A 311 -19.03 -19.77 -7.95
N SER A 312 -19.36 -18.59 -7.41
CA SER A 312 -18.74 -18.05 -6.19
C SER A 312 -18.78 -19.02 -5.01
N GLN A 313 -19.94 -19.63 -4.72
CA GLN A 313 -20.06 -20.57 -3.60
C GLN A 313 -19.14 -21.79 -3.74
N ALA A 314 -19.13 -22.43 -4.92
CA ALA A 314 -18.30 -23.61 -5.19
C ALA A 314 -16.80 -23.27 -5.10
N VAL A 315 -16.40 -22.15 -5.71
CA VAL A 315 -15.01 -21.67 -5.66
C VAL A 315 -14.59 -21.34 -4.23
N HIS A 316 -15.43 -20.64 -3.46
CA HIS A 316 -15.10 -20.29 -2.08
C HIS A 316 -14.96 -21.53 -1.19
N ALA A 317 -15.83 -22.52 -1.35
CA ALA A 317 -15.72 -23.79 -0.64
C ALA A 317 -14.39 -24.49 -0.94
N ALA A 318 -14.02 -24.61 -2.23
CA ALA A 318 -12.78 -25.26 -2.66
C ALA A 318 -11.51 -24.57 -2.14
N LEU A 319 -11.52 -23.23 -2.02
CA LEU A 319 -10.36 -22.46 -1.57
C LEU A 319 -10.24 -22.35 -0.05
N SER A 320 -11.35 -22.40 0.70
CA SER A 320 -11.44 -22.03 2.12
C SER A 320 -10.44 -22.72 3.07
N SER A 321 -10.03 -23.95 2.77
CA SER A 321 -9.09 -24.74 3.58
C SER A 321 -7.63 -24.67 3.10
N ARG A 322 -7.40 -24.03 1.95
CA ARG A 322 -6.11 -24.06 1.22
C ARG A 322 -5.49 -22.70 0.98
N VAL A 323 -6.32 -21.65 0.89
CA VAL A 323 -5.88 -20.31 0.47
C VAL A 323 -6.52 -19.26 1.38
N TYR A 324 -5.70 -18.38 1.95
CA TYR A 324 -6.17 -17.10 2.47
C TYR A 324 -6.23 -16.10 1.33
N TYR A 325 -7.38 -15.48 1.12
CA TYR A 325 -7.60 -14.43 0.13
C TYR A 325 -8.80 -13.60 0.59
N ARG A 326 -9.06 -12.46 -0.05
CA ARG A 326 -10.25 -11.68 0.28
C ARG A 326 -11.41 -12.14 -0.58
N ALA A 327 -12.30 -12.94 -0.01
CA ALA A 327 -13.41 -13.53 -0.73
C ALA A 327 -14.43 -12.51 -1.23
N THR A 328 -14.73 -11.48 -0.43
CA THR A 328 -15.77 -10.49 -0.74
C THR A 328 -15.36 -9.06 -0.39
N PHE A 329 -16.12 -8.12 -0.96
CA PHE A 329 -16.06 -6.70 -0.67
C PHE A 329 -17.47 -6.15 -0.45
N ASP A 330 -17.60 -5.30 0.57
CA ASP A 330 -18.85 -4.60 0.88
C ASP A 330 -18.97 -3.27 0.12
N THR A 331 -17.91 -2.85 -0.57
CA THR A 331 -17.87 -1.58 -1.31
C THR A 331 -18.49 -1.75 -2.70
N PRO A 332 -19.46 -0.91 -3.12
CA PRO A 332 -20.20 -1.08 -4.36
C PRO A 332 -19.35 -1.27 -5.62
N SER A 333 -18.24 -0.54 -5.73
CA SER A 333 -17.31 -0.59 -6.89
C SER A 333 -16.59 -1.93 -7.04
N LEU A 334 -16.48 -2.73 -5.97
CA LEU A 334 -15.84 -4.05 -5.95
C LEU A 334 -16.83 -5.19 -5.59
N ALA A 335 -18.13 -4.90 -5.48
CA ALA A 335 -19.11 -5.91 -5.10
C ALA A 335 -19.17 -7.06 -6.13
N GLY A 336 -19.04 -8.29 -5.64
CA GLY A 336 -18.99 -9.51 -6.45
C GLY A 336 -17.60 -9.96 -6.87
N TYR A 337 -16.56 -9.19 -6.56
CA TYR A 337 -15.17 -9.58 -6.79
C TYR A 337 -14.55 -10.23 -5.56
N SER A 338 -13.63 -11.17 -5.80
CA SER A 338 -12.66 -11.65 -4.81
C SER A 338 -11.27 -11.15 -5.17
N ARG A 339 -10.48 -10.76 -4.17
CA ARG A 339 -9.09 -10.32 -4.37
C ARG A 339 -8.09 -11.37 -3.95
N PHE A 340 -7.12 -11.60 -4.83
CA PHE A 340 -5.96 -12.43 -4.59
C PHE A 340 -4.72 -11.55 -4.63
N SER A 341 -3.88 -11.65 -3.60
CA SER A 341 -2.47 -11.30 -3.74
C SER A 341 -1.87 -12.24 -4.77
N VAL A 342 -0.92 -11.75 -5.55
CA VAL A 342 -0.26 -12.55 -6.57
C VAL A 342 1.09 -13.02 -6.04
N ALA A 343 1.39 -14.28 -6.31
CA ALA A 343 2.67 -14.93 -6.05
C ALA A 343 3.31 -15.39 -7.38
N PRO A 344 4.56 -15.86 -7.37
CA PRO A 344 5.14 -16.52 -8.55
C PRO A 344 4.27 -17.65 -9.08
N ARG A 345 4.42 -17.93 -10.39
CA ARG A 345 3.58 -18.85 -11.16
C ARG A 345 3.25 -20.19 -10.48
N PRO A 346 4.19 -20.94 -9.86
CA PRO A 346 3.87 -22.22 -9.24
C PRO A 346 2.76 -22.15 -8.18
N ALA A 347 2.73 -21.07 -7.38
CA ALA A 347 1.66 -20.88 -6.40
C ALA A 347 0.33 -20.53 -7.08
N MET A 348 0.37 -19.76 -8.16
CA MET A 348 -0.83 -19.40 -8.91
C MET A 348 -1.42 -20.58 -9.70
N GLU A 349 -0.60 -21.52 -10.16
CA GLU A 349 -1.03 -22.79 -10.77
C GLU A 349 -1.87 -23.65 -9.82
N ILE A 350 -1.46 -23.73 -8.55
CA ILE A 350 -2.23 -24.44 -7.51
C ILE A 350 -3.61 -23.81 -7.35
N VAL A 351 -3.69 -22.47 -7.25
CA VAL A 351 -4.96 -21.76 -7.09
C VAL A 351 -5.85 -21.92 -8.33
N ALA A 352 -5.29 -21.78 -9.53
CA ALA A 352 -6.03 -21.94 -10.79
C ALA A 352 -6.59 -23.36 -10.94
N ALA A 353 -5.82 -24.40 -10.56
CA ALA A 353 -6.28 -25.78 -10.58
C ALA A 353 -7.46 -26.03 -9.63
N LEU A 354 -7.40 -25.50 -8.40
CA LEU A 354 -8.50 -25.60 -7.43
C LEU A 354 -9.78 -24.94 -7.95
N ILE A 355 -9.67 -23.75 -8.54
CA ILE A 355 -10.80 -23.02 -9.12
C ILE A 355 -11.38 -23.80 -10.31
N ARG A 356 -10.53 -24.29 -11.22
CA ARG A 356 -10.95 -25.09 -12.38
C ARG A 356 -11.71 -26.34 -11.94
N GLN A 357 -11.21 -27.07 -10.95
CA GLN A 357 -11.89 -28.25 -10.42
C GLN A 357 -13.29 -27.91 -9.89
N ALA A 358 -13.40 -26.85 -9.08
CA ALA A 358 -14.68 -26.41 -8.51
C ALA A 358 -15.71 -26.05 -9.60
N VAL A 359 -15.27 -25.41 -10.68
CA VAL A 359 -16.14 -25.04 -11.81
C VAL A 359 -16.59 -26.26 -12.63
N MET A 360 -15.75 -27.28 -12.75
CA MET A 360 -16.12 -28.51 -13.45
C MET A 360 -17.09 -29.37 -12.64
N GLU A 361 -16.95 -29.37 -11.31
CA GLU A 361 -17.85 -30.08 -10.40
C GLU A 361 -19.22 -29.38 -10.28
N SER A 362 -19.28 -28.05 -10.34
CA SER A 362 -20.56 -27.31 -10.27
C SER A 362 -21.44 -27.44 -11.52
N ARG A 363 -20.87 -27.91 -12.64
CA ARG A 363 -21.58 -28.15 -13.92
C ARG A 363 -22.12 -29.57 -14.05
N ARG A 364 -21.78 -30.47 -13.13
CA ARG A 364 -22.31 -31.84 -13.04
C ARG A 364 -23.51 -31.85 -12.12
#